data_AF-A0A3A9VY00-F1
#
_entry.id   AF-A0A3A9VY00-F1
#
_cell.length_a   1.000
_cell.length_b   1.000
_cell.length_c   1.000
_cell.angle_alpha   90.00
_cell.angle_beta   90.00
_cell.angle_gamma   90.00
#
_symmetry.space_group_name_H-M   'P 1'
#
loop_
_entity.id
_entity.type
_entity.pdbx_description
1 polymer ?
#
loop_
_entity_poly.entity_id
_entity_poly.type
_entity_poly.pdbx_seq_one_letter_code
_entity_poly.pdbx_strand_id
1 'polypeptide(L)'
;MSPASPATDRPPDILALLGDRSTLAREPAFHIEQAEGAAESAAHRRLRRDAFVREQGLFEGHDLDERDADPRTVVLIARDRASGAVVGGVRLGPVGGGPDIGWWAGSRLVVAPGARGALGVGAALVRAACARAEAEGALRFDATVQVAAEPLFRRLGWRRVREAAVAGVPHVLMRWPIARIAGQAAATKAPLGPLLAALAGSGRDAAPFALGGPGHVGDDGAPVPGTDVIAACDAIVPSMVERDPAWAGWCAVLVNVNDLAAMGASPLGLLDAIGARDAAHAARVLGGLRNASAAYGVPVLGGHTQLGVPAALSVTALGRAERPVPGGGGRPGHAVRLTADLAGGWRPGYQGRQWDSTSHRRAAELRAMTGAVAAARPAAAKDVSMAGIAGTLGMLAEASGCRALLDVSAVPRPGAATVGDWLTCFPGFAMLTADGPGAPAPPAGPATGAVCGELTEGQGVGLRWPDGEITEAVAGSVTGMGPAHKGGTA
;
A
#
# COMPACT_ATOMS: atom_id res chain seq x y z
N MET A 1 -44.87 -27.63 3.07
CA MET A 1 -43.52 -27.41 2.49
C MET A 1 -43.70 -26.57 1.22
N SER A 2 -43.60 -25.25 1.34
CA SER A 2 -43.56 -24.37 0.17
C SER A 2 -42.15 -24.40 -0.42
N PRO A 3 -41.96 -24.58 -1.73
CA PRO A 3 -40.63 -24.60 -2.32
C PRO A 3 -40.05 -23.19 -2.28
N ALA A 4 -38.82 -23.07 -1.76
CA ALA A 4 -38.02 -21.86 -1.82
C ALA A 4 -37.82 -21.46 -3.29
N SER A 5 -38.08 -20.19 -3.60
CA SER A 5 -37.76 -19.60 -4.90
C SER A 5 -36.24 -19.63 -5.13
N PRO A 6 -35.77 -19.91 -6.36
CA PRO A 6 -34.35 -19.87 -6.68
C PRO A 6 -33.84 -18.43 -6.51
N ALA A 7 -32.73 -18.29 -5.79
CA ALA A 7 -32.00 -17.03 -5.71
C ALA A 7 -31.63 -16.60 -7.14
N THR A 8 -32.30 -15.56 -7.64
CA THR A 8 -31.92 -14.93 -8.91
C THR A 8 -30.52 -14.35 -8.74
N ASP A 9 -29.62 -14.79 -9.60
CA ASP A 9 -28.26 -14.28 -9.78
C ASP A 9 -28.33 -12.83 -10.31
N ARG A 10 -28.71 -11.90 -9.44
CA ARG A 10 -28.77 -10.47 -9.77
C ARG A 10 -27.37 -9.89 -9.59
N PRO A 11 -26.90 -9.06 -10.54
CA PRO A 11 -25.65 -8.33 -10.37
C PRO A 11 -25.69 -7.55 -9.04
N PRO A 12 -24.62 -7.61 -8.23
CA PRO A 12 -24.63 -7.03 -6.91
C PRO A 12 -24.71 -5.49 -6.98
N ASP A 13 -25.58 -4.90 -6.16
CA ASP A 13 -25.70 -3.44 -6.03
C ASP A 13 -24.40 -2.89 -5.42
N ILE A 14 -23.66 -2.12 -6.21
CA ILE A 14 -22.34 -1.60 -5.82
C ILE A 14 -22.47 -0.72 -4.57
N LEU A 15 -23.57 0.02 -4.39
CA LEU A 15 -23.76 0.83 -3.17
C LEU A 15 -23.93 -0.03 -1.91
N ALA A 16 -24.57 -1.20 -2.04
CA ALA A 16 -24.70 -2.17 -0.96
C ALA A 16 -23.36 -2.76 -0.56
N LEU A 17 -22.52 -3.10 -1.54
CA LEU A 17 -21.16 -3.61 -1.30
C LEU A 17 -20.24 -2.56 -0.65
N LEU A 18 -20.47 -1.28 -0.91
CA LEU A 18 -19.63 -0.17 -0.44
C LEU A 18 -20.09 0.45 0.89
N GLY A 19 -21.16 -0.07 1.50
CA GLY A 19 -21.59 0.37 2.84
C GLY A 19 -22.18 1.78 2.91
N ASP A 20 -22.69 2.35 1.81
CA ASP A 20 -23.42 3.64 1.83
C ASP A 20 -24.82 3.45 2.43
N ARG A 21 -24.85 3.21 3.74
CA ARG A 21 -26.06 2.96 4.54
C ARG A 21 -27.05 4.13 4.48
N SER A 22 -26.56 5.35 4.29
CA SER A 22 -27.39 6.55 4.22
C SER A 22 -28.21 6.63 2.94
N THR A 23 -27.63 6.21 1.81
CA THR A 23 -28.32 6.14 0.53
C THR A 23 -29.22 4.90 0.49
N LEU A 24 -28.77 3.76 1.00
CA LEU A 24 -29.55 2.50 1.04
C LEU A 24 -30.78 2.59 1.94
N ALA A 25 -30.69 3.27 3.08
CA ALA A 25 -31.82 3.47 3.99
C ALA A 25 -32.98 4.28 3.39
N ARG A 26 -32.74 4.95 2.26
CA ARG A 26 -33.76 5.73 1.52
C ARG A 26 -34.46 4.94 0.42
N GLU A 27 -34.13 3.65 0.25
CA GLU A 27 -34.63 2.78 -0.83
C GLU A 27 -34.71 3.50 -2.19
N PRO A 28 -33.55 3.90 -2.74
CA PRO A 28 -33.53 4.68 -3.96
C PRO A 28 -34.20 3.92 -5.10
N ALA A 29 -34.94 4.66 -5.93
CA ALA A 29 -35.61 4.12 -7.12
C ALA A 29 -34.65 3.59 -8.20
N PHE A 30 -33.34 3.59 -7.95
CA PHE A 30 -32.30 3.07 -8.82
C PHE A 30 -31.28 2.24 -8.04
N HIS A 31 -30.47 1.45 -8.74
CA HIS A 31 -29.25 0.83 -8.22
C HIS A 31 -28.06 1.12 -9.15
N ILE A 32 -26.84 0.96 -8.62
CA ILE A 32 -25.62 1.12 -9.41
C ILE A 32 -25.01 -0.24 -9.68
N GLU A 33 -24.68 -0.48 -10.95
CA GLU A 33 -24.00 -1.69 -11.42
C GLU A 33 -22.92 -1.32 -12.43
N GLN A 34 -21.99 -2.25 -12.66
CA GLN A 34 -21.03 -2.12 -13.75
C GLN A 34 -21.70 -2.54 -15.06
N ALA A 35 -21.41 -1.83 -16.14
CA ALA A 35 -21.83 -2.23 -17.47
C ALA A 35 -21.03 -3.48 -17.90
N GLU A 36 -21.70 -4.63 -17.98
CA GLU A 36 -21.08 -5.90 -18.41
C GLU A 36 -21.29 -6.17 -19.90
N GLY A 37 -22.34 -5.59 -20.50
CA GLY A 37 -22.75 -5.85 -21.87
C GLY A 37 -22.65 -4.66 -22.83
N ALA A 38 -22.77 -4.99 -24.12
CA ALA A 38 -22.85 -4.00 -25.19
C ALA A 38 -24.12 -3.12 -25.07
N ALA A 39 -25.21 -3.64 -24.50
CA ALA A 39 -26.47 -2.93 -24.35
C ALA A 39 -26.36 -1.79 -23.31
N GLU A 40 -25.79 -2.06 -22.14
CA GLU A 40 -25.51 -1.08 -21.08
C GLU A 40 -24.56 -0.01 -21.57
N SER A 41 -23.46 -0.44 -22.20
CA SER A 41 -22.47 0.47 -22.77
C SER A 41 -23.08 1.37 -23.85
N ALA A 42 -23.93 0.83 -24.72
CA ALA A 42 -24.66 1.60 -25.71
C ALA A 42 -25.67 2.56 -25.07
N ALA A 43 -26.33 2.17 -23.98
CA ALA A 43 -27.23 3.04 -23.24
C ALA A 43 -26.50 4.24 -22.61
N HIS A 44 -25.35 4.01 -21.98
CA HIS A 44 -24.48 5.08 -21.48
C HIS A 44 -24.02 6.01 -22.60
N ARG A 45 -23.56 5.46 -23.74
CA ARG A 45 -23.17 6.26 -24.92
C ARG A 45 -24.33 7.09 -25.48
N ARG A 46 -25.57 6.56 -25.50
CA ARG A 46 -26.76 7.32 -25.90
C ARG A 46 -27.00 8.51 -24.98
N LEU A 47 -26.98 8.29 -23.65
CA LEU A 47 -27.11 9.37 -22.67
C LEU A 47 -26.03 10.45 -22.84
N ARG A 48 -24.77 10.03 -23.05
CA ARG A 48 -23.64 10.94 -23.31
C ARG A 48 -23.86 11.78 -24.57
N ARG A 49 -24.28 11.15 -25.67
CA ARG A 49 -24.58 11.85 -26.93
C ARG A 49 -25.72 12.84 -26.76
N ASP A 50 -26.79 12.45 -26.07
CA ASP A 50 -27.93 13.34 -25.85
C ASP A 50 -27.53 14.55 -25.00
N ALA A 51 -26.76 14.35 -23.92
CA ALA A 51 -26.33 15.44 -23.05
C ALA A 51 -25.21 16.29 -23.63
N PHE A 52 -24.09 15.69 -24.05
CA PHE A 52 -22.88 16.43 -24.41
C PHE A 52 -22.88 16.91 -25.86
N VAL A 53 -23.48 16.16 -26.80
CA VAL A 53 -23.52 16.55 -28.22
C VAL A 53 -24.78 17.36 -28.51
N ARG A 54 -25.97 16.84 -28.19
CA ARG A 54 -27.23 17.48 -28.60
C ARG A 54 -27.65 18.63 -27.68
N GLU A 55 -27.67 18.42 -26.37
CA GLU A 55 -28.15 19.42 -25.40
C GLU A 55 -27.11 20.53 -25.17
N GLN A 56 -25.84 20.17 -24.95
CA GLN A 56 -24.80 21.13 -24.57
C GLN A 56 -23.97 21.65 -25.75
N GLY A 57 -23.98 20.97 -26.91
CA GLY A 57 -23.12 21.34 -28.05
C GLY A 57 -21.62 21.28 -27.73
N LEU A 58 -21.21 20.47 -26.75
CA LEU A 58 -19.83 20.38 -26.28
C LEU A 58 -18.92 19.66 -27.29
N PHE A 59 -19.48 18.75 -28.09
CA PHE A 59 -18.75 18.01 -29.13
C PHE A 59 -19.54 17.98 -30.43
N GLU A 60 -18.85 17.95 -31.57
CA GLU A 60 -19.46 17.76 -32.88
C GLU A 60 -19.60 16.27 -33.21
N GLY A 61 -20.81 15.81 -33.54
CA GLY A 61 -21.09 14.45 -33.97
C GLY A 61 -21.09 13.38 -32.86
N HIS A 62 -19.96 13.18 -32.17
CA HIS A 62 -19.79 12.20 -31.09
C HIS A 62 -18.84 12.68 -29.99
N ASP A 63 -18.93 12.07 -28.80
CA ASP A 63 -18.05 12.36 -27.66
C ASP A 63 -17.05 11.22 -27.33
N LEU A 64 -16.93 10.24 -28.24
CA LEU A 64 -16.00 9.11 -28.11
C LEU A 64 -14.54 9.55 -28.10
N ASP A 65 -13.74 8.89 -27.28
CA ASP A 65 -12.28 9.06 -27.23
C ASP A 65 -11.57 7.71 -27.03
N GLU A 66 -10.24 7.72 -27.05
CA GLU A 66 -9.40 6.52 -26.91
C GLU A 66 -9.62 5.72 -25.63
N ARG A 67 -10.16 6.32 -24.57
CA ARG A 67 -10.53 5.59 -23.34
C ARG A 67 -11.79 4.74 -23.53
N ASP A 68 -12.65 5.05 -24.49
CA ASP A 68 -13.80 4.19 -24.80
C ASP A 68 -13.39 2.86 -25.44
N ALA A 69 -12.17 2.76 -25.97
CA ALA A 69 -11.59 1.55 -26.56
C ALA A 69 -10.60 0.83 -25.62
N ASP A 70 -10.20 1.45 -24.50
CA ASP A 70 -9.29 0.85 -23.53
C ASP A 70 -10.01 -0.26 -22.74
N PRO A 71 -9.54 -1.52 -22.78
CA PRO A 71 -10.18 -2.63 -22.06
C PRO A 71 -10.14 -2.48 -20.54
N ARG A 72 -9.30 -1.59 -20.00
CA ARG A 72 -9.22 -1.27 -18.57
C ARG A 72 -10.29 -0.26 -18.14
N THR A 73 -11.01 0.34 -19.08
CA THR A 73 -12.07 1.29 -18.78
C THR A 73 -13.26 0.57 -18.16
N VAL A 74 -13.68 1.06 -17.00
CA VAL A 74 -14.89 0.66 -16.31
C VAL A 74 -15.98 1.69 -16.59
N VAL A 75 -17.20 1.21 -16.85
CA VAL A 75 -18.40 2.05 -16.90
C VAL A 75 -19.35 1.60 -15.81
N LEU A 76 -19.71 2.52 -14.93
CA LEU A 76 -20.75 2.31 -13.92
C LEU A 76 -22.03 2.98 -14.41
N ILE A 77 -23.15 2.27 -14.33
CA ILE A 77 -24.47 2.77 -14.73
C ILE A 77 -25.42 2.80 -13.54
N ALA A 78 -26.35 3.75 -13.58
CA ALA A 78 -27.49 3.78 -12.68
C ALA A 78 -28.71 3.25 -13.43
N ARG A 79 -29.32 2.19 -12.90
CA ARG A 79 -30.50 1.56 -13.48
C ARG A 79 -31.71 1.83 -12.61
N ASP A 80 -32.77 2.35 -13.21
CA ASP A 80 -34.06 2.54 -12.54
C ASP A 80 -34.71 1.19 -12.22
N ARG A 81 -35.18 1.01 -10.99
CA ARG A 81 -35.72 -0.26 -10.49
C ARG A 81 -37.10 -0.59 -11.06
N ALA A 82 -37.89 0.43 -11.39
CA ALA A 82 -39.26 0.24 -11.88
C ALA A 82 -39.28 -0.08 -13.38
N SER A 83 -38.52 0.66 -14.18
CA SER A 83 -38.48 0.56 -15.64
C SER A 83 -37.34 -0.31 -16.17
N GLY A 84 -36.30 -0.56 -15.36
CA GLY A 84 -35.07 -1.22 -15.81
C GLY A 84 -34.20 -0.34 -16.72
N ALA A 85 -34.58 0.91 -16.97
CA ALA A 85 -33.88 1.81 -17.86
C ALA A 85 -32.57 2.34 -17.25
N VAL A 86 -31.54 2.51 -18.07
CA VAL A 86 -30.32 3.20 -17.65
C VAL A 86 -30.60 4.70 -17.61
N VAL A 87 -30.53 5.29 -16.41
CA VAL A 87 -30.85 6.70 -16.14
C VAL A 87 -29.62 7.56 -15.85
N GLY A 88 -28.44 6.95 -15.79
CA GLY A 88 -27.18 7.66 -15.70
C GLY A 88 -25.98 6.73 -15.84
N GLY A 89 -24.79 7.30 -15.96
CA GLY A 89 -23.56 6.53 -15.89
C GLY A 89 -22.32 7.40 -15.81
N VAL A 90 -21.21 6.77 -15.43
CA VAL A 90 -19.88 7.39 -15.32
C VAL A 90 -18.83 6.41 -15.82
N ARG A 91 -17.83 6.93 -16.49
CA ARG A 91 -16.68 6.18 -16.97
C ARG A 91 -15.48 6.46 -16.07
N LEU A 92 -14.70 5.45 -15.73
CA LEU A 92 -13.44 5.59 -15.02
C LEU A 92 -12.41 4.57 -15.51
N GLY A 93 -11.14 4.89 -15.35
CA GLY A 93 -10.04 4.01 -15.74
C GLY A 93 -8.68 4.67 -15.61
N PRO A 94 -7.60 3.93 -15.84
CA PRO A 94 -6.24 4.45 -15.80
C PRO A 94 -6.02 5.58 -16.82
N VAL A 95 -5.07 6.46 -16.52
CA VAL A 95 -4.67 7.59 -17.38
C VAL A 95 -3.49 7.17 -18.25
N GLY A 96 -3.62 7.40 -19.57
CA GLY A 96 -2.59 7.11 -20.56
C GLY A 96 -2.64 5.66 -21.09
N GLY A 97 -2.03 5.46 -22.28
CA GLY A 97 -1.97 4.15 -22.93
C GLY A 97 -0.88 3.20 -22.40
N GLY A 98 -0.06 3.67 -21.44
CA GLY A 98 0.99 2.87 -20.83
C GLY A 98 0.48 1.94 -19.71
N PRO A 99 1.40 1.28 -18.98
CA PRO A 99 1.06 0.47 -17.81
C PRO A 99 0.20 1.26 -16.80
N ASP A 100 -0.72 0.57 -16.12
CA ASP A 100 -1.44 1.21 -15.02
C ASP A 100 -0.47 1.50 -13.86
N ILE A 101 -0.27 2.79 -13.59
CA ILE A 101 0.57 3.33 -12.53
C ILE A 101 -0.24 3.79 -11.30
N GLY A 102 -1.53 3.45 -11.22
CA GLY A 102 -2.41 3.88 -10.13
C GLY A 102 -2.90 5.33 -10.26
N TRP A 103 -2.72 5.95 -11.43
CA TRP A 103 -3.36 7.22 -11.77
C TRP A 103 -4.61 6.97 -12.61
N TRP A 104 -5.77 7.20 -12.01
CA TRP A 104 -7.07 6.99 -12.62
C TRP A 104 -7.80 8.32 -12.84
N ALA A 105 -8.73 8.33 -13.78
CA ALA A 105 -9.61 9.48 -14.00
C ALA A 105 -11.07 9.09 -14.18
N GLY A 106 -11.97 9.83 -13.53
CA GLY A 106 -13.40 9.80 -13.75
C GLY A 106 -13.80 10.78 -14.85
N SER A 107 -14.66 10.35 -15.77
CA SER A 107 -15.10 11.15 -16.91
C SER A 107 -16.49 10.74 -17.39
N ARG A 108 -17.09 11.56 -18.26
CA ARG A 108 -18.37 11.28 -18.94
C ARG A 108 -19.49 10.89 -17.96
N LEU A 109 -19.53 11.57 -16.80
CA LEU A 109 -20.64 11.49 -15.86
C LEU A 109 -21.86 12.13 -16.50
N VAL A 110 -22.91 11.34 -16.71
CA VAL A 110 -24.16 11.81 -17.32
C VAL A 110 -25.36 11.26 -16.56
N VAL A 111 -26.40 12.08 -16.43
CA VAL A 111 -27.68 11.71 -15.83
C VAL A 111 -28.80 12.19 -16.75
N ALA A 112 -29.75 11.30 -17.03
CA ALA A 112 -30.92 11.59 -17.83
C ALA A 112 -31.72 12.77 -17.24
N PRO A 113 -32.29 13.68 -18.04
CA PRO A 113 -32.96 14.89 -17.55
C PRO A 113 -34.00 14.63 -16.44
N GLY A 114 -34.85 13.62 -16.60
CA GLY A 114 -35.88 13.24 -15.61
C GLY A 114 -35.35 12.65 -14.30
N ALA A 115 -34.04 12.37 -14.21
CA ALA A 115 -33.40 11.82 -13.03
C ALA A 115 -32.39 12.79 -12.36
N ARG A 116 -32.27 14.03 -12.88
CA ARG A 116 -31.38 15.06 -12.31
C ARG A 116 -31.95 15.63 -11.01
N GLY A 117 -31.08 15.96 -10.05
CA GLY A 117 -31.44 16.69 -8.82
C GLY A 117 -32.19 15.86 -7.77
N ALA A 118 -33.42 15.44 -8.06
CA ALA A 118 -34.34 14.85 -7.07
C ALA A 118 -33.94 13.46 -6.58
N LEU A 119 -33.26 12.67 -7.42
CA LEU A 119 -32.92 11.28 -7.12
C LEU A 119 -31.47 11.09 -6.65
N GLY A 120 -30.62 12.11 -6.71
CA GLY A 120 -29.22 11.99 -6.27
C GLY A 120 -28.35 11.02 -7.10
N VAL A 121 -28.81 10.60 -8.28
CA VAL A 121 -28.12 9.64 -9.17
C VAL A 121 -26.67 10.05 -9.46
N GLY A 122 -26.45 11.32 -9.82
CA GLY A 122 -25.09 11.82 -10.12
C GLY A 122 -24.15 11.73 -8.92
N ALA A 123 -24.65 12.03 -7.72
CA ALA A 123 -23.86 11.93 -6.49
C ALA A 123 -23.52 10.46 -6.16
N ALA A 124 -24.48 9.55 -6.36
CA ALA A 124 -24.28 8.13 -6.14
C ALA A 124 -23.27 7.53 -7.15
N LEU A 125 -23.35 7.91 -8.42
CA LEU A 125 -22.37 7.52 -9.45
C LEU A 125 -20.95 8.01 -9.12
N VAL A 126 -20.81 9.25 -8.66
CA VAL A 126 -19.50 9.77 -8.22
C VAL A 126 -18.95 8.98 -7.03
N ARG A 127 -19.78 8.69 -6.02
CA ARG A 127 -19.36 7.87 -4.87
C ARG A 127 -18.94 6.46 -5.30
N ALA A 128 -19.73 5.82 -6.15
CA ALA A 128 -19.41 4.49 -6.69
C ALA A 128 -18.11 4.50 -7.51
N ALA A 129 -17.87 5.55 -8.29
CA ALA A 129 -16.64 5.71 -9.05
C ALA A 129 -15.41 5.89 -8.13
N CYS A 130 -15.50 6.69 -7.07
CA CYS A 130 -14.41 6.87 -6.10
C CYS A 130 -14.04 5.53 -5.46
N ALA A 131 -15.04 4.81 -4.96
CA ALA A 131 -14.84 3.52 -4.33
C ALA A 131 -14.32 2.44 -5.29
N ARG A 132 -14.83 2.41 -6.53
CA ARG A 132 -14.28 1.52 -7.57
C ARG A 132 -12.82 1.86 -7.85
N ALA A 133 -12.45 3.12 -8.02
CA ALA A 133 -11.06 3.52 -8.27
C ALA A 133 -10.12 3.07 -7.13
N GLU A 134 -10.52 3.24 -5.87
CA GLU A 134 -9.75 2.75 -4.73
C GLU A 134 -9.63 1.22 -4.68
N ALA A 135 -10.72 0.50 -5.02
CA ALA A 135 -10.72 -0.95 -5.09
C ALA A 135 -9.81 -1.50 -6.20
N GLU A 136 -9.66 -0.77 -7.30
CA GLU A 136 -8.72 -1.09 -8.39
C GLU A 136 -7.27 -0.65 -8.06
N GLY A 137 -7.03 -0.15 -6.85
CA GLY A 137 -5.71 0.22 -6.37
C GLY A 137 -5.20 1.56 -6.92
N ALA A 138 -6.10 2.47 -7.28
CA ALA A 138 -5.71 3.85 -7.59
C ALA A 138 -5.08 4.53 -6.36
N LEU A 139 -4.07 5.36 -6.60
CA LEU A 139 -3.44 6.24 -5.61
C LEU A 139 -3.60 7.72 -5.97
N ARG A 140 -4.02 8.01 -7.21
CA ARG A 140 -4.45 9.33 -7.67
C ARG A 140 -5.71 9.16 -8.51
N PHE A 141 -6.78 9.86 -8.13
CA PHE A 141 -8.03 9.83 -8.87
C PHE A 141 -8.53 11.24 -9.18
N ASP A 142 -8.51 11.57 -10.47
CA ASP A 142 -8.80 12.92 -10.97
C ASP A 142 -10.11 12.96 -11.77
N ALA A 143 -10.72 14.14 -11.87
CA ALA A 143 -11.85 14.39 -12.76
C ALA A 143 -11.76 15.82 -13.31
N THR A 144 -12.02 15.99 -14.59
CA THR A 144 -12.22 17.31 -15.18
C THR A 144 -13.72 17.61 -15.18
N VAL A 145 -14.12 18.55 -14.32
CA VAL A 145 -15.52 18.79 -13.94
C VAL A 145 -15.97 20.13 -14.50
N GLN A 146 -17.15 20.20 -15.12
CA GLN A 146 -17.74 21.47 -15.54
C GLN A 146 -17.91 22.41 -14.34
N VAL A 147 -17.65 23.70 -14.51
CA VAL A 147 -17.70 24.70 -13.41
C VAL A 147 -19.03 24.62 -12.64
N ALA A 148 -20.15 24.41 -13.34
CA ALA A 148 -21.48 24.28 -12.72
C ALA A 148 -21.63 23.06 -11.80
N ALA A 149 -20.84 21.99 -12.01
CA ALA A 149 -20.87 20.78 -11.21
C ALA A 149 -19.84 20.77 -10.05
N GLU A 150 -18.90 21.73 -10.00
CA GLU A 150 -17.89 21.83 -8.94
C GLU A 150 -18.50 21.83 -7.51
N PRO A 151 -19.59 22.57 -7.21
CA PRO A 151 -20.18 22.56 -5.87
C PRO A 151 -20.65 21.16 -5.41
N LEU A 152 -21.13 20.33 -6.33
CA LEU A 152 -21.50 18.94 -6.02
C LEU A 152 -20.27 18.13 -5.62
N PHE A 153 -19.20 18.19 -6.43
CA PHE A 153 -17.96 17.46 -6.17
C PHE A 153 -17.31 17.89 -4.85
N ARG A 154 -17.29 19.20 -4.55
CA ARG A 154 -16.80 19.72 -3.27
C ARG A 154 -17.59 19.16 -2.07
N ARG A 155 -18.92 19.12 -2.16
CA ARG A 155 -19.77 18.50 -1.11
C ARG A 155 -19.51 17.01 -0.93
N LEU A 156 -19.08 16.32 -1.99
CA LEU A 156 -18.73 14.90 -1.94
C LEU A 156 -17.31 14.65 -1.39
N GLY A 157 -16.50 15.68 -1.19
CA GLY A 157 -15.14 15.58 -0.65
C GLY A 157 -14.00 15.77 -1.66
N TRP A 158 -14.33 16.06 -2.92
CA TRP A 158 -13.31 16.35 -3.94
C TRP A 158 -12.69 17.73 -3.74
N ARG A 159 -11.40 17.84 -4.03
CA ARG A 159 -10.61 19.07 -3.90
C ARG A 159 -10.35 19.68 -5.27
N ARG A 160 -10.51 21.00 -5.41
CA ARG A 160 -10.10 21.74 -6.60
C ARG A 160 -8.56 21.72 -6.69
N VAL A 161 -8.04 21.42 -7.88
CA VAL A 161 -6.60 21.45 -8.19
C VAL A 161 -6.28 22.70 -8.98
N ARG A 162 -6.88 22.87 -10.16
CA ARG A 162 -6.63 24.00 -11.07
C ARG A 162 -7.74 24.16 -12.10
N GLU A 163 -7.73 25.28 -12.80
CA GLU A 163 -8.57 25.49 -13.98
C GLU A 163 -8.17 24.54 -15.12
N ALA A 164 -9.16 24.20 -15.93
CA ALA A 164 -9.02 23.32 -17.08
C ALA A 164 -10.02 23.74 -18.18
N ALA A 165 -9.89 23.16 -19.36
CA ALA A 165 -10.88 23.28 -20.42
C ALA A 165 -11.08 21.93 -21.09
N VAL A 166 -12.30 21.66 -21.52
CA VAL A 166 -12.65 20.50 -22.36
C VAL A 166 -13.45 21.03 -23.53
N ALA A 167 -12.98 20.73 -24.75
CA ALA A 167 -13.58 21.23 -25.99
C ALA A 167 -13.83 22.76 -25.97
N GLY A 168 -12.88 23.53 -25.46
CA GLY A 168 -12.97 25.00 -25.36
C GLY A 168 -13.88 25.52 -24.25
N VAL A 169 -14.58 24.64 -23.52
CA VAL A 169 -15.49 25.03 -22.42
C VAL A 169 -14.75 25.02 -21.08
N PRO A 170 -14.92 26.05 -20.22
CA PRO A 170 -14.31 26.09 -18.90
C PRO A 170 -14.70 24.90 -18.00
N HIS A 171 -13.68 24.28 -17.42
CA HIS A 171 -13.78 23.18 -16.46
C HIS A 171 -12.80 23.41 -15.30
N VAL A 172 -12.87 22.53 -14.31
CA VAL A 172 -11.97 22.51 -13.16
C VAL A 172 -11.43 21.10 -13.01
N LEU A 173 -10.10 20.97 -12.92
CA LEU A 173 -9.48 19.73 -12.50
C LEU A 173 -9.72 19.57 -10.99
N MET A 174 -10.35 18.47 -10.61
CA MET A 174 -10.63 18.11 -9.23
C MET A 174 -9.99 16.77 -8.91
N ARG A 175 -9.61 16.57 -7.64
CA ARG A 175 -9.00 15.35 -7.14
C ARG A 175 -9.76 14.76 -5.96
N TRP A 176 -9.94 13.44 -6.00
CA TRP A 176 -10.42 12.66 -4.88
C TRP A 176 -9.25 12.35 -3.92
N PRO A 177 -9.37 12.65 -2.62
CA PRO A 177 -8.34 12.28 -1.65
C PRO A 177 -8.35 10.77 -1.41
N ILE A 178 -7.25 10.10 -1.73
CA ILE A 178 -7.04 8.67 -1.44
C ILE A 178 -6.11 8.55 -0.24
N ALA A 179 -6.60 7.98 0.86
CA ALA A 179 -5.87 7.91 2.13
C ALA A 179 -5.19 6.56 2.36
N ARG A 180 -5.12 5.68 1.36
CA ARG A 180 -4.68 4.28 1.50
C ARG A 180 -3.32 4.13 2.21
N ILE A 181 -2.30 4.85 1.74
CA ILE A 181 -0.94 4.79 2.31
C ILE A 181 -0.89 5.44 3.70
N ALA A 182 -1.40 6.67 3.82
CA ALA A 182 -1.44 7.39 5.11
C ALA A 182 -2.19 6.61 6.19
N GLY A 183 -3.34 6.02 5.85
CA GLY A 183 -4.16 5.23 6.75
C GLY A 183 -3.44 3.98 7.24
N GLN A 184 -2.72 3.28 6.35
CA GLN A 184 -1.93 2.12 6.74
C GLN A 184 -0.75 2.49 7.65
N ALA A 185 0.01 3.53 7.30
CA ALA A 185 1.11 4.02 8.12
C ALA A 185 0.61 4.45 9.52
N ALA A 186 -0.51 5.18 9.57
CA ALA A 186 -1.11 5.61 10.83
C ALA A 186 -1.60 4.44 11.69
N ALA A 187 -2.21 3.42 11.09
CA ALA A 187 -2.72 2.26 11.81
C ALA A 187 -1.61 1.36 12.38
N THR A 188 -0.43 1.35 11.76
CA THR A 188 0.65 0.40 12.09
C THR A 188 1.83 1.01 12.82
N LYS A 189 2.17 2.29 12.58
CA LYS A 189 3.43 2.89 13.04
C LYS A 189 3.28 4.21 13.81
N ALA A 190 2.27 5.03 13.53
CA ALA A 190 2.10 6.33 14.22
C ALA A 190 1.98 6.27 15.76
N PRO A 191 1.42 5.20 16.37
CA PRO A 191 1.39 5.08 17.83
C PRO A 191 2.77 4.88 18.49
N LEU A 192 3.80 4.48 17.72
CA LEU A 192 5.08 4.04 18.27
C LEU A 192 5.84 5.17 18.98
N GLY A 193 5.99 6.34 18.35
CA GLY A 193 6.73 7.47 18.92
C GLY A 193 6.23 7.85 20.33
N PRO A 194 4.93 8.14 20.50
CA PRO A 194 4.36 8.43 21.82
C PRO A 194 4.50 7.28 22.82
N LEU A 195 4.32 6.02 22.38
CA LEU A 195 4.37 4.85 23.26
C LEU A 195 5.79 4.57 23.77
N LEU A 196 6.79 4.75 22.92
CA LEU A 196 8.19 4.41 23.19
C LEU A 196 9.00 5.58 23.74
N ALA A 197 8.42 6.79 23.82
CA ALA A 197 9.09 8.00 24.32
C ALA A 197 9.70 7.80 25.72
N ALA A 198 9.03 7.03 26.59
CA ALA A 198 9.53 6.73 27.93
C ALA A 198 10.82 5.88 27.93
N LEU A 199 11.01 5.04 26.90
CA LEU A 199 12.21 4.19 26.73
C LEU A 199 13.32 4.89 25.94
N ALA A 200 12.97 5.84 25.08
CA ALA A 200 13.93 6.60 24.29
C ALA A 200 14.82 7.52 25.14
N GLY A 201 14.32 7.97 26.30
CA GLY A 201 14.98 8.96 27.16
C GLY A 201 14.93 10.36 26.53
N SER A 202 14.65 11.39 27.32
CA SER A 202 14.67 12.79 26.85
C SER A 202 15.60 13.62 27.72
N GLY A 203 16.46 14.43 27.09
CA GLY A 203 17.37 15.37 27.77
C GLY A 203 18.85 14.96 27.79
N ARG A 204 19.67 15.70 28.57
CA ARG A 204 21.12 15.49 28.75
C ARG A 204 21.47 14.19 29.50
N ASP A 205 20.47 13.49 30.02
CA ASP A 205 20.57 12.18 30.66
C ASP A 205 20.16 11.05 29.72
N ALA A 206 20.51 11.13 28.42
CA ALA A 206 20.36 10.02 27.49
C ALA A 206 21.17 8.83 28.01
N ALA A 207 20.50 8.00 28.80
CA ALA A 207 21.12 6.97 29.61
C ALA A 207 21.85 5.95 28.73
N PRO A 208 22.83 5.21 29.28
CA PRO A 208 23.37 4.01 28.64
C PRO A 208 22.32 2.93 28.26
N PHE A 209 21.04 3.16 28.57
CA PHE A 209 19.89 2.29 28.33
C PHE A 209 18.86 2.89 27.35
N ALA A 210 19.21 3.95 26.60
CA ALA A 210 18.32 4.54 25.61
C ALA A 210 17.95 3.53 24.50
N LEU A 211 16.69 3.53 24.08
CA LEU A 211 16.14 2.65 23.04
C LEU A 211 17.03 2.61 21.79
N GLY A 212 17.40 1.41 21.33
CA GLY A 212 18.15 1.18 20.08
C GLY A 212 19.64 1.56 20.13
N GLY A 213 20.06 2.41 21.06
CA GLY A 213 21.42 2.93 21.13
C GLY A 213 21.71 4.05 20.10
N PRO A 214 22.90 4.67 20.16
CA PRO A 214 23.25 5.80 19.31
C PRO A 214 23.13 5.46 17.81
N GLY A 215 22.37 6.27 17.07
CA GLY A 215 22.20 6.16 15.62
C GLY A 215 21.27 5.04 15.13
N HIS A 216 20.60 4.29 16.02
CA HIS A 216 19.75 3.15 15.65
C HIS A 216 18.36 3.20 16.34
N VAL A 217 17.93 4.37 16.80
CA VAL A 217 16.58 4.57 17.35
C VAL A 217 15.56 4.29 16.24
N GLY A 218 14.63 3.37 16.49
CA GLY A 218 13.57 3.03 15.54
C GLY A 218 14.05 2.28 14.29
N ASP A 219 15.26 1.74 14.32
CA ASP A 219 15.83 0.93 13.24
C ASP A 219 15.27 -0.51 13.23
N ASP A 220 15.60 -1.30 12.20
CA ASP A 220 15.09 -2.68 12.05
C ASP A 220 15.71 -3.66 13.06
N GLY A 221 16.87 -3.30 13.62
CA GLY A 221 17.47 -3.99 14.75
C GLY A 221 18.30 -3.04 15.61
N ALA A 222 18.81 -3.55 16.73
CA ALA A 222 19.64 -2.79 17.65
C ALA A 222 21.00 -3.47 17.83
N PRO A 223 22.12 -2.73 17.73
CA PRO A 223 23.42 -3.24 18.16
C PRO A 223 23.42 -3.53 19.67
N VAL A 224 23.85 -4.73 20.04
CA VAL A 224 24.00 -5.14 21.43
C VAL A 224 25.28 -4.53 22.02
N PRO A 225 25.19 -3.73 23.11
CA PRO A 225 26.33 -3.00 23.65
C PRO A 225 27.54 -3.89 23.95
N GLY A 226 28.73 -3.44 23.51
CA GLY A 226 30.00 -4.13 23.77
C GLY A 226 30.25 -5.39 22.92
N THR A 227 29.42 -5.65 21.91
CA THR A 227 29.53 -6.82 21.03
C THR A 227 29.37 -6.44 19.55
N ASP A 228 29.59 -7.40 18.66
CA ASP A 228 29.26 -7.29 17.23
C ASP A 228 27.86 -7.88 16.89
N VAL A 229 27.04 -8.11 17.91
CA VAL A 229 25.72 -8.73 17.78
C VAL A 229 24.66 -7.67 17.49
N ILE A 230 23.76 -7.98 16.57
CA ILE A 230 22.54 -7.23 16.29
C ILE A 230 21.36 -8.05 16.81
N ALA A 231 20.44 -7.42 17.52
CA ALA A 231 19.19 -8.02 17.97
C ALA A 231 18.01 -7.40 17.20
N ALA A 232 17.16 -8.25 16.64
CA ALA A 232 15.87 -7.89 16.07
C ALA A 232 14.77 -8.69 16.76
N CYS A 233 13.55 -8.16 16.83
CA CYS A 233 12.44 -8.84 17.48
C CYS A 233 11.13 -8.43 16.86
N ASP A 234 10.33 -9.42 16.49
CA ASP A 234 9.07 -9.19 15.82
C ASP A 234 7.96 -10.07 16.36
N ALA A 235 6.77 -9.48 16.48
CA ALA A 235 5.55 -10.15 16.89
C ALA A 235 4.64 -10.34 15.68
N ILE A 236 4.11 -11.56 15.52
CA ILE A 236 3.21 -11.89 14.43
C ILE A 236 1.77 -11.57 14.82
N VAL A 237 1.04 -10.94 13.90
CA VAL A 237 -0.37 -10.56 14.08
C VAL A 237 -1.19 -11.77 14.56
N PRO A 238 -1.85 -11.69 15.74
CA PRO A 238 -2.53 -12.85 16.34
C PRO A 238 -3.55 -13.54 15.42
N SER A 239 -4.25 -12.78 14.58
CA SER A 239 -5.22 -13.33 13.64
C SER A 239 -4.59 -14.22 12.56
N MET A 240 -3.33 -13.99 12.20
CA MET A 240 -2.56 -14.87 11.33
C MET A 240 -2.15 -16.15 12.06
N VAL A 241 -1.68 -16.03 13.32
CA VAL A 241 -1.31 -17.18 14.16
C VAL A 241 -2.51 -18.12 14.37
N GLU A 242 -3.71 -17.55 14.50
CA GLU A 242 -4.94 -18.32 14.63
C GLU A 242 -5.36 -18.98 13.29
N ARG A 243 -5.42 -18.20 12.20
CA ARG A 243 -6.01 -18.65 10.93
C ARG A 243 -5.07 -19.49 10.06
N ASP A 244 -3.78 -19.15 10.05
CA ASP A 244 -2.75 -19.81 9.25
C ASP A 244 -1.46 -20.02 10.08
N PRO A 245 -1.49 -20.88 11.12
CA PRO A 245 -0.40 -21.03 12.08
C PRO A 245 0.94 -21.44 11.44
N ALA A 246 0.92 -22.33 10.44
CA ALA A 246 2.14 -22.73 9.75
C ALA A 246 2.74 -21.56 8.96
N TRP A 247 1.92 -20.71 8.37
CA TRP A 247 2.40 -19.48 7.73
C TRP A 247 2.90 -18.45 8.73
N ALA A 248 2.22 -18.32 9.87
CA ALA A 248 2.67 -17.44 10.96
C ALA A 248 4.07 -17.85 11.42
N GLY A 249 4.32 -19.16 11.59
CA GLY A 249 5.65 -19.69 11.88
C GLY A 249 6.69 -19.38 10.80
N TRP A 250 6.33 -19.50 9.53
CA TRP A 250 7.21 -19.10 8.42
C TRP A 250 7.53 -17.60 8.46
N CYS A 251 6.51 -16.77 8.63
CA CYS A 251 6.62 -15.31 8.67
C CYS A 251 7.49 -14.85 9.83
N ALA A 252 7.40 -15.49 11.00
CA ALA A 252 8.20 -15.15 12.16
C ALA A 252 9.72 -15.24 11.92
N VAL A 253 10.15 -16.21 11.10
CA VAL A 253 11.55 -16.29 10.64
C VAL A 253 11.83 -15.25 9.57
N LEU A 254 10.94 -15.13 8.58
CA LEU A 254 11.10 -14.23 7.43
C LEU A 254 11.32 -12.77 7.85
N VAL A 255 10.45 -12.22 8.69
CA VAL A 255 10.51 -10.80 9.08
C VAL A 255 11.78 -10.50 9.87
N ASN A 256 12.13 -11.34 10.84
CA ASN A 256 13.34 -11.19 11.63
C ASN A 256 14.63 -11.34 10.81
N VAL A 257 14.64 -12.23 9.80
CA VAL A 257 15.79 -12.37 8.89
C VAL A 257 15.90 -11.14 7.98
N ASN A 258 14.79 -10.56 7.56
CA ASN A 258 14.79 -9.31 6.80
C ASN A 258 15.32 -8.14 7.65
N ASP A 259 14.94 -8.03 8.92
CA ASP A 259 15.48 -7.01 9.84
C ASP A 259 17.01 -7.10 9.95
N LEU A 260 17.53 -8.30 10.19
CA LEU A 260 18.98 -8.52 10.23
C LEU A 260 19.63 -8.18 8.88
N ALA A 261 19.00 -8.54 7.76
CA ALA A 261 19.48 -8.21 6.43
C ALA A 261 19.54 -6.70 6.18
N ALA A 262 18.54 -5.92 6.62
CA ALA A 262 18.52 -4.47 6.51
C ALA A 262 19.67 -3.81 7.28
N MET A 263 20.05 -4.38 8.42
CA MET A 263 21.21 -3.96 9.21
C MET A 263 22.56 -4.42 8.61
N GLY A 264 22.54 -5.20 7.52
CA GLY A 264 23.73 -5.83 6.96
C GLY A 264 24.31 -6.96 7.82
N ALA A 265 23.51 -7.52 8.73
CA ALA A 265 23.92 -8.55 9.67
C ALA A 265 23.73 -9.97 9.12
N SER A 266 24.69 -10.85 9.42
CA SER A 266 24.56 -12.28 9.15
C SER A 266 23.83 -12.98 10.29
N PRO A 267 22.75 -13.75 10.06
CA PRO A 267 22.02 -14.42 11.14
C PRO A 267 22.87 -15.43 11.92
N LEU A 268 22.76 -15.39 13.25
CA LEU A 268 23.37 -16.34 14.19
C LEU A 268 22.36 -17.36 14.72
N GLY A 269 21.13 -16.93 15.00
CA GLY A 269 20.07 -17.81 15.48
C GLY A 269 18.82 -17.09 15.95
N LEU A 270 17.80 -17.87 16.30
CA LEU A 270 16.45 -17.41 16.66
C LEU A 270 16.04 -17.90 18.04
N LEU A 271 15.29 -17.09 18.77
CA LEU A 271 14.57 -17.46 19.99
C LEU A 271 13.07 -17.23 19.77
N ASP A 272 12.22 -18.23 20.03
CA ASP A 272 10.77 -18.10 19.86
C ASP A 272 10.00 -18.02 21.19
N ALA A 273 8.89 -17.31 21.20
CA ALA A 273 7.92 -17.28 22.28
C ALA A 273 6.52 -17.53 21.72
N ILE A 274 5.90 -18.65 22.13
CA ILE A 274 4.64 -19.14 21.57
C ILE A 274 3.58 -19.25 22.65
N GLY A 275 2.44 -18.59 22.43
CA GLY A 275 1.18 -18.85 23.11
C GLY A 275 0.24 -19.63 22.18
N ALA A 276 -0.30 -20.74 22.64
CA ALA A 276 -1.20 -21.58 21.86
C ALA A 276 -2.36 -22.15 22.69
N ARG A 277 -3.49 -22.40 22.03
CA ARG A 277 -4.67 -23.01 22.65
C ARG A 277 -4.43 -24.46 23.09
N ASP A 278 -3.65 -25.21 22.33
CA ASP A 278 -3.29 -26.60 22.61
C ASP A 278 -1.97 -26.98 21.91
N ALA A 279 -1.43 -28.16 22.22
CA ALA A 279 -0.18 -28.64 21.65
C ALA A 279 -0.24 -28.85 20.14
N ALA A 280 -1.41 -29.19 19.57
CA ALA A 280 -1.58 -29.40 18.14
C ALA A 280 -1.47 -28.08 17.36
N HIS A 281 -2.05 -27.00 17.90
CA HIS A 281 -1.91 -25.66 17.35
C HIS A 281 -0.46 -25.17 17.44
N ALA A 282 0.21 -25.33 18.59
CA ALA A 282 1.63 -25.01 18.75
C ALA A 282 2.51 -25.77 17.74
N ALA A 283 2.27 -27.07 17.56
CA ALA A 283 3.03 -27.90 16.60
C ALA A 283 2.89 -27.41 15.15
N ARG A 284 1.74 -26.85 14.76
CA ARG A 284 1.55 -26.25 13.43
C ARG A 284 2.38 -24.98 13.26
N VAL A 285 2.43 -24.13 14.28
CA VAL A 285 3.27 -22.92 14.28
C VAL A 285 4.75 -23.30 14.19
N LEU A 286 5.21 -24.17 15.09
CA LEU A 286 6.58 -24.66 15.13
C LEU A 286 6.99 -25.38 13.85
N GLY A 287 6.07 -26.11 13.20
CA GLY A 287 6.31 -26.74 11.91
C GLY A 287 6.64 -25.72 10.81
N GLY A 288 5.91 -24.60 10.78
CA GLY A 288 6.19 -23.48 9.89
C GLY A 288 7.55 -22.82 10.15
N LEU A 289 7.82 -22.53 11.44
CA LEU A 289 9.06 -21.93 11.91
C LEU A 289 10.27 -22.81 11.54
N ARG A 290 10.19 -24.12 11.81
CA ARG A 290 11.22 -25.09 11.43
C ARG A 290 11.49 -25.11 9.93
N ASN A 291 10.44 -25.09 9.11
CA ASN A 291 10.59 -25.13 7.66
C ASN A 291 11.28 -23.86 7.13
N ALA A 292 10.91 -22.69 7.66
CA ALA A 292 11.57 -21.43 7.29
C ALA A 292 13.02 -21.36 7.81
N SER A 293 13.25 -21.77 9.06
CA SER A 293 14.60 -21.88 9.65
C SER A 293 15.52 -22.75 8.78
N ALA A 294 15.04 -23.89 8.31
CA ALA A 294 15.78 -24.75 7.39
C ALA A 294 16.02 -24.10 6.02
N ALA A 295 15.03 -23.38 5.47
CA ALA A 295 15.15 -22.70 4.18
C ALA A 295 16.18 -21.55 4.21
N TYR A 296 16.18 -20.74 5.28
CA TYR A 296 17.12 -19.65 5.48
C TYR A 296 18.48 -20.11 6.03
N GLY A 297 18.55 -21.33 6.58
CA GLY A 297 19.76 -21.86 7.21
C GLY A 297 20.11 -21.18 8.53
N VAL A 298 19.09 -20.79 9.31
CA VAL A 298 19.25 -20.07 10.59
C VAL A 298 18.77 -20.96 11.73
N PRO A 299 19.61 -21.33 12.71
CA PRO A 299 19.21 -22.25 13.76
C PRO A 299 18.24 -21.61 14.76
N VAL A 300 17.31 -22.43 15.28
CA VAL A 300 16.50 -22.07 16.45
C VAL A 300 17.29 -22.46 17.69
N LEU A 301 17.66 -21.47 18.50
CA LEU A 301 18.53 -21.63 19.67
C LEU A 301 17.75 -22.09 20.91
N GLY A 302 16.46 -21.79 20.96
CA GLY A 302 15.59 -22.09 22.09
C GLY A 302 14.33 -21.23 22.06
N GLY A 303 13.57 -21.25 23.14
CA GLY A 303 12.34 -20.47 23.22
C GLY A 303 11.51 -20.75 24.46
N HIS A 304 10.27 -20.26 24.43
CA HIS A 304 9.26 -20.48 25.46
C HIS A 304 7.92 -20.88 24.82
N THR A 305 7.23 -21.86 25.41
CA THR A 305 5.91 -22.30 24.93
C THR A 305 4.92 -22.33 26.09
N GLN A 306 3.80 -21.64 25.92
CA GLN A 306 2.67 -21.63 26.83
C GLN A 306 1.41 -22.18 26.14
N LEU A 307 0.76 -23.15 26.79
CA LEU A 307 -0.47 -23.79 26.30
C LEU A 307 -1.69 -23.32 27.09
N GLY A 308 -2.88 -23.42 26.49
CA GLY A 308 -4.14 -23.01 27.10
C GLY A 308 -4.36 -21.49 27.11
N VAL A 309 -3.69 -20.75 26.20
CA VAL A 309 -3.76 -19.29 26.09
C VAL A 309 -4.14 -18.86 24.66
N PRO A 310 -4.58 -17.61 24.44
CA PRO A 310 -4.79 -17.08 23.09
C PRO A 310 -3.54 -17.20 22.22
N ALA A 311 -3.74 -17.34 20.90
CA ALA A 311 -2.65 -17.46 19.95
C ALA A 311 -1.75 -16.22 19.95
N ALA A 312 -0.46 -16.42 20.19
CA ALA A 312 0.57 -15.40 20.18
C ALA A 312 1.89 -15.99 19.68
N LEU A 313 2.65 -15.23 18.91
CA LEU A 313 3.95 -15.62 18.42
C LEU A 313 4.86 -14.40 18.34
N SER A 314 6.03 -14.50 18.96
CA SER A 314 7.11 -13.54 18.79
C SER A 314 8.42 -14.30 18.60
N VAL A 315 9.30 -13.77 17.75
CA VAL A 315 10.63 -14.32 17.54
C VAL A 315 11.63 -13.19 17.69
N THR A 316 12.73 -13.47 18.39
CA THR A 316 13.91 -12.62 18.47
C THR A 316 15.01 -13.25 17.63
N ALA A 317 15.59 -12.49 16.71
CA ALA A 317 16.75 -12.90 15.96
C ALA A 317 18.03 -12.22 16.45
N LEU A 318 19.10 -13.01 16.48
CA LEU A 318 20.45 -12.53 16.73
C LEU A 318 21.23 -12.65 15.44
N GLY A 319 21.89 -11.57 15.04
CA GLY A 319 22.80 -11.52 13.91
C GLY A 319 24.15 -10.95 14.30
N ARG A 320 25.11 -10.98 13.38
CA ARG A 320 26.43 -10.38 13.55
C ARG A 320 26.71 -9.35 12.47
N ALA A 321 27.15 -8.16 12.88
CA ALA A 321 27.64 -7.11 11.99
C ALA A 321 28.71 -6.26 12.72
N GLU A 322 29.93 -6.20 12.18
CA GLU A 322 30.97 -5.29 12.70
C GLU A 322 30.63 -3.82 12.46
N ARG A 323 29.94 -3.54 11.34
CA ARG A 323 29.53 -2.20 10.91
C ARG A 323 28.09 -2.29 10.41
N PRO A 324 27.09 -2.21 11.31
CA PRO A 324 25.70 -2.24 10.90
C PRO A 324 25.38 -1.08 9.96
N VAL A 325 24.53 -1.35 8.97
CA VAL A 325 23.97 -0.32 8.10
C VAL A 325 22.83 0.36 8.85
N PRO A 326 22.84 1.69 9.02
CA PRO A 326 21.78 2.37 9.76
C PRO A 326 20.54 2.59 8.89
N GLY A 327 19.35 2.58 9.47
CA GLY A 327 18.10 2.99 8.81
C GLY A 327 18.01 4.49 8.55
N GLY A 328 18.81 5.30 9.25
CA GLY A 328 18.78 6.78 9.21
C GLY A 328 20.02 7.47 8.63
N GLY A 329 20.83 6.80 7.81
CA GLY A 329 22.05 7.41 7.25
C GLY A 329 21.87 8.19 5.93
N GLY A 330 20.63 8.38 5.46
CA GLY A 330 20.31 9.09 4.22
C GLY A 330 20.50 10.62 4.32
N ARG A 331 20.56 11.29 3.16
CA ARG A 331 20.69 12.75 3.05
C ARG A 331 19.88 13.26 1.86
N PRO A 332 19.46 14.54 1.83
CA PRO A 332 18.88 15.14 0.64
C PRO A 332 19.81 14.96 -0.58
N GLY A 333 19.24 14.59 -1.72
CA GLY A 333 19.95 14.25 -2.96
C GLY A 333 20.38 12.78 -3.09
N HIS A 334 20.21 11.96 -2.04
CA HIS A 334 20.43 10.51 -2.17
C HIS A 334 19.33 9.87 -3.02
N ALA A 335 19.73 8.98 -3.91
CA ALA A 335 18.83 8.16 -4.70
C ALA A 335 18.22 7.06 -3.82
N VAL A 336 16.91 6.86 -3.94
CA VAL A 336 16.17 5.79 -3.27
C VAL A 336 15.99 4.63 -4.24
N ARG A 337 16.37 3.43 -3.80
CA ARG A 337 16.18 2.18 -4.54
C ARG A 337 15.30 1.23 -3.76
N LEU A 338 14.30 0.68 -4.45
CA LEU A 338 13.59 -0.52 -4.01
C LEU A 338 14.24 -1.74 -4.66
N THR A 339 14.62 -2.72 -3.85
CA THR A 339 15.03 -4.05 -4.28
C THR A 339 14.05 -5.06 -3.72
N ALA A 340 13.23 -5.67 -4.58
CA ALA A 340 12.14 -6.55 -4.16
C ALA A 340 12.13 -7.84 -4.98
N ASP A 341 11.77 -8.95 -4.34
CA ASP A 341 11.48 -10.18 -5.07
C ASP A 341 10.06 -10.14 -5.65
N LEU A 342 9.98 -10.03 -6.97
CA LEU A 342 8.71 -9.90 -7.69
C LEU A 342 8.07 -11.26 -8.05
N ALA A 343 8.78 -12.37 -7.82
CA ALA A 343 8.22 -13.69 -8.08
C ALA A 343 7.22 -14.10 -6.99
N GLY A 344 6.49 -15.18 -7.25
CA GLY A 344 5.48 -15.70 -6.33
C GLY A 344 4.09 -15.13 -6.60
N GLY A 345 3.30 -14.95 -5.55
CA GLY A 345 1.91 -14.56 -5.67
C GLY A 345 1.30 -14.08 -4.37
N TRP A 346 0.05 -13.59 -4.45
CA TRP A 346 -0.73 -13.27 -3.25
C TRP A 346 -0.96 -14.53 -2.41
N ARG A 347 -0.66 -14.44 -1.12
CA ARG A 347 -0.96 -15.52 -0.18
C ARG A 347 -2.49 -15.72 -0.13
N PRO A 348 -3.00 -16.97 -0.26
CA PRO A 348 -4.44 -17.23 -0.20
C PRO A 348 -5.06 -16.68 1.10
N GLY A 349 -6.10 -15.85 0.98
CA GLY A 349 -6.76 -15.19 2.11
C GLY A 349 -6.15 -13.85 2.54
N TYR A 350 -5.04 -13.44 1.91
CA TYR A 350 -4.33 -12.19 2.19
C TYR A 350 -4.08 -11.37 0.91
N GLN A 351 -4.93 -11.51 -0.10
CA GLN A 351 -4.86 -10.75 -1.34
C GLN A 351 -4.79 -9.25 -1.08
N GLY A 352 -3.87 -8.57 -1.78
CA GLY A 352 -3.59 -7.14 -1.61
C GLY A 352 -2.82 -6.76 -0.34
N ARG A 353 -2.54 -7.72 0.56
CA ARG A 353 -1.88 -7.47 1.86
C ARG A 353 -0.58 -8.21 2.05
N GLN A 354 -0.47 -9.45 1.57
CA GLN A 354 0.73 -10.27 1.73
C GLN A 354 1.10 -11.02 0.46
N TRP A 355 2.27 -10.67 -0.08
CA TRP A 355 2.88 -11.34 -1.20
C TRP A 355 3.85 -12.40 -0.71
N ASP A 356 3.69 -13.64 -1.16
CA ASP A 356 4.60 -14.73 -0.85
C ASP A 356 5.62 -14.89 -1.97
N SER A 357 6.76 -14.21 -1.81
CA SER A 357 7.92 -14.32 -2.69
C SER A 357 8.96 -15.33 -2.21
N THR A 358 8.83 -15.89 -0.99
CA THR A 358 9.96 -16.59 -0.34
C THR A 358 9.74 -18.08 -0.10
N SER A 359 8.49 -18.55 0.07
CA SER A 359 8.21 -19.93 0.48
C SER A 359 8.66 -21.02 -0.51
N HIS A 360 8.83 -20.62 -1.76
CA HIS A 360 9.20 -21.49 -2.88
C HIS A 360 10.64 -21.27 -3.36
N ARG A 361 11.40 -20.39 -2.69
CA ARG A 361 12.78 -20.05 -3.07
C ARG A 361 13.78 -21.09 -2.59
N ARG A 362 14.86 -21.25 -3.36
CA ARG A 362 15.99 -22.10 -2.96
C ARG A 362 16.81 -21.39 -1.90
N ALA A 363 17.44 -22.14 -1.01
CA ALA A 363 18.26 -21.57 0.07
C ALA A 363 19.39 -20.63 -0.44
N ALA A 364 20.00 -20.93 -1.59
CA ALA A 364 21.02 -20.06 -2.19
C ALA A 364 20.46 -18.72 -2.67
N GLU A 365 19.23 -18.69 -3.17
CA GLU A 365 18.54 -17.47 -3.60
C GLU A 365 18.17 -16.60 -2.39
N LEU A 366 17.62 -17.22 -1.34
CA LEU A 366 17.32 -16.54 -0.08
C LEU A 366 18.59 -15.91 0.52
N ARG A 367 19.71 -16.63 0.58
CA ARG A 367 21.00 -16.08 1.06
C ARG A 367 21.53 -14.93 0.21
N ALA A 368 21.37 -15.00 -1.12
CA ALA A 368 21.78 -13.90 -2.00
C ALA A 368 20.96 -12.63 -1.73
N MET A 369 19.64 -12.78 -1.53
CA MET A 369 18.76 -11.67 -1.18
C MET A 369 19.09 -11.08 0.19
N THR A 370 19.19 -11.90 1.23
CA THR A 370 19.45 -11.42 2.61
C THR A 370 20.88 -10.89 2.81
N GLY A 371 21.85 -11.31 2.00
CA GLY A 371 23.21 -10.77 2.02
C GLY A 371 23.41 -9.47 1.22
N ALA A 372 22.40 -9.01 0.48
CA ALA A 372 22.57 -7.95 -0.52
C ALA A 372 22.96 -6.59 0.10
N VAL A 373 22.36 -6.22 1.22
CA VAL A 373 22.64 -4.95 1.91
C VAL A 373 24.05 -4.95 2.50
N ALA A 374 24.47 -6.07 3.12
CA ALA A 374 25.83 -6.22 3.63
C ALA A 374 26.90 -6.08 2.54
N ALA A 375 26.60 -6.56 1.33
CA ALA A 375 27.49 -6.43 0.17
C ALA A 375 27.54 -5.01 -0.38
N ALA A 376 26.39 -4.31 -0.44
CA ALA A 376 26.29 -2.97 -1.03
C ALA A 376 26.70 -1.84 -0.09
N ARG A 377 26.44 -2.00 1.21
CA ARG A 377 26.68 -1.00 2.28
C ARG A 377 26.16 0.40 1.94
N PRO A 378 24.86 0.54 1.65
CA PRO A 378 24.29 1.85 1.35
C PRO A 378 24.40 2.78 2.56
N ALA A 379 24.22 4.07 2.34
CA ALA A 379 24.19 5.04 3.43
C ALA A 379 23.01 4.78 4.39
N ALA A 380 21.86 4.34 3.88
CA ALA A 380 20.76 3.82 4.68
C ALA A 380 20.07 2.61 4.06
N ALA A 381 19.50 1.75 4.89
CA ALA A 381 18.66 0.62 4.47
C ALA A 381 17.53 0.36 5.45
N LYS A 382 16.35 -0.03 4.94
CA LYS A 382 15.25 -0.59 5.74
C LYS A 382 14.58 -1.75 5.02
N ASP A 383 14.12 -2.74 5.77
CA ASP A 383 13.25 -3.78 5.24
C ASP A 383 11.81 -3.26 5.04
N VAL A 384 11.07 -3.78 4.06
CA VAL A 384 9.68 -3.36 3.86
C VAL A 384 8.74 -4.16 4.76
N SER A 385 8.26 -3.50 5.82
CA SER A 385 7.38 -4.09 6.83
C SER A 385 5.88 -3.80 6.58
N MET A 386 5.02 -4.00 7.59
CA MET A 386 3.56 -3.80 7.53
C MET A 386 3.11 -2.38 7.18
N ALA A 387 4.01 -1.38 7.23
CA ALA A 387 3.73 -0.04 6.73
C ALA A 387 3.63 -0.01 5.18
N GLY A 388 4.04 -1.08 4.50
CA GLY A 388 4.14 -1.17 3.05
C GLY A 388 5.36 -0.40 2.53
N ILE A 389 5.57 -0.43 1.21
CA ILE A 389 6.73 0.21 0.57
C ILE A 389 6.77 1.70 0.88
N ALA A 390 5.66 2.41 0.64
CA ALA A 390 5.63 3.86 0.80
C ALA A 390 5.72 4.29 2.28
N GLY A 391 5.07 3.55 3.19
CA GLY A 391 5.17 3.82 4.62
C GLY A 391 6.58 3.55 5.17
N THR A 392 7.21 2.45 4.77
CA THR A 392 8.60 2.13 5.14
C THR A 392 9.58 3.16 4.59
N LEU A 393 9.39 3.66 3.37
CA LEU A 393 10.19 4.75 2.83
C LEU A 393 10.09 6.01 3.70
N GLY A 394 8.89 6.30 4.21
CA GLY A 394 8.71 7.38 5.18
C GLY A 394 9.43 7.13 6.50
N MET A 395 9.54 5.89 6.97
CA MET A 395 10.35 5.54 8.15
C MET A 395 11.85 5.78 7.89
N LEU A 396 12.36 5.36 6.73
CA LEU A 396 13.76 5.60 6.33
C LEU A 396 14.06 7.10 6.24
N ALA A 397 13.15 7.86 5.62
CA ALA A 397 13.29 9.30 5.47
C ALA A 397 13.22 10.02 6.82
N GLU A 398 12.27 9.65 7.69
CA GLU A 398 12.15 10.19 9.05
C GLU A 398 13.43 9.95 9.86
N ALA A 399 13.94 8.71 9.88
CA ALA A 399 15.18 8.35 10.56
C ALA A 399 16.38 9.12 9.98
N SER A 400 16.35 9.43 8.68
CA SER A 400 17.36 10.24 7.99
C SER A 400 17.16 11.76 8.14
N GLY A 401 16.11 12.23 8.82
CA GLY A 401 15.77 13.65 8.92
C GLY A 401 15.41 14.30 7.57
N CYS A 402 14.85 13.52 6.65
CA CYS A 402 14.55 13.90 5.27
C CYS A 402 13.05 13.74 4.94
N ARG A 403 12.67 14.29 3.79
CA ARG A 403 11.50 13.90 3.02
C ARG A 403 11.90 12.83 2.00
N ALA A 404 10.96 12.01 1.56
CA ALA A 404 11.14 11.16 0.38
C ALA A 404 10.19 11.54 -0.76
N LEU A 405 10.67 11.37 -1.99
CA LEU A 405 9.87 11.40 -3.21
C LEU A 405 10.00 10.04 -3.91
N LEU A 406 8.87 9.45 -4.29
CA LEU A 406 8.80 8.16 -4.98
C LEU A 406 8.24 8.37 -6.39
N ASP A 407 8.99 8.00 -7.41
CA ASP A 407 8.58 8.03 -8.81
C ASP A 407 7.72 6.80 -9.12
N VAL A 408 6.40 6.97 -9.16
CA VAL A 408 5.44 5.84 -9.16
C VAL A 408 5.63 4.90 -10.35
N SER A 409 5.99 5.44 -11.52
CA SER A 409 6.24 4.66 -12.74
C SER A 409 7.55 3.88 -12.74
N ALA A 410 8.48 4.20 -11.83
CA ALA A 410 9.79 3.54 -11.73
C ALA A 410 9.81 2.42 -10.68
N VAL A 411 8.75 2.27 -9.88
CA VAL A 411 8.67 1.24 -8.84
C VAL A 411 8.53 -0.14 -9.48
N PRO A 412 9.48 -1.07 -9.24
CA PRO A 412 9.38 -2.44 -9.73
C PRO A 412 8.19 -3.14 -9.04
N ARG A 413 7.34 -3.81 -9.80
CA ARG A 413 6.07 -4.37 -9.32
C ARG A 413 5.75 -5.70 -10.02
N PRO A 414 5.19 -6.71 -9.32
CA PRO A 414 4.66 -7.91 -9.95
C PRO A 414 3.47 -7.59 -10.86
N GLY A 415 3.39 -8.20 -12.04
CA GLY A 415 2.31 -7.92 -12.99
C GLY A 415 0.88 -8.15 -12.47
N ALA A 416 0.73 -9.02 -11.46
CA ALA A 416 -0.56 -9.37 -10.86
C ALA A 416 -0.98 -8.48 -9.67
N ALA A 417 -0.13 -7.57 -9.19
CA ALA A 417 -0.44 -6.69 -8.07
C ALA A 417 -0.91 -5.33 -8.59
N THR A 418 -1.98 -4.73 -8.08
CA THR A 418 -2.30 -3.31 -8.39
C THR A 418 -1.23 -2.40 -7.77
N VAL A 419 -1.14 -1.13 -8.20
CA VAL A 419 -0.17 -0.19 -7.60
C VAL A 419 -0.50 0.09 -6.14
N GLY A 420 -1.77 0.37 -5.84
CA GLY A 420 -2.24 0.58 -4.47
C GLY A 420 -1.93 -0.61 -3.57
N ASP A 421 -2.20 -1.85 -4.02
CA ASP A 421 -1.87 -3.06 -3.27
C ASP A 421 -0.37 -3.19 -3.06
N TRP A 422 0.44 -3.06 -4.11
CA TRP A 422 1.89 -3.25 -4.02
C TRP A 422 2.56 -2.25 -3.07
N LEU A 423 2.18 -0.96 -3.16
CA LEU A 423 2.74 0.08 -2.30
C LEU A 423 2.31 -0.05 -0.83
N THR A 424 1.30 -0.89 -0.53
CA THR A 424 0.76 -1.11 0.81
C THR A 424 0.81 -2.56 1.30
N CYS A 425 1.30 -3.52 0.54
CA CYS A 425 1.43 -4.89 1.03
C CYS A 425 2.76 -5.13 1.77
N PHE A 426 2.81 -6.22 2.53
CA PHE A 426 4.06 -6.87 2.89
C PHE A 426 4.55 -7.74 1.70
N PRO A 427 5.71 -7.44 1.08
CA PRO A 427 6.13 -8.05 -0.19
C PRO A 427 6.84 -9.41 -0.05
N GLY A 428 7.03 -9.90 1.18
CA GLY A 428 7.86 -11.07 1.46
C GLY A 428 9.32 -10.66 1.62
N PHE A 429 10.05 -10.47 0.51
CA PHE A 429 11.38 -9.85 0.51
C PHE A 429 11.35 -8.52 -0.26
N ALA A 430 11.61 -7.42 0.44
CA ALA A 430 12.01 -6.17 -0.19
C ALA A 430 12.82 -5.29 0.77
N MET A 431 13.76 -4.54 0.19
CA MET A 431 14.64 -3.60 0.88
C MET A 431 14.55 -2.24 0.21
N LEU A 432 14.40 -1.20 1.01
CA LEU A 432 14.60 0.19 0.60
C LEU A 432 16.00 0.61 1.00
N THR A 433 16.74 1.18 0.06
CA THR A 433 18.10 1.66 0.29
C THR A 433 18.23 3.09 -0.22
N ALA A 434 19.03 3.91 0.47
CA ALA A 434 19.33 5.28 0.06
C ALA A 434 20.83 5.52 0.08
N ASP A 435 21.37 6.07 -1.02
CA ASP A 435 22.80 6.39 -1.15
C ASP A 435 23.03 7.48 -2.20
N GLY A 436 24.26 7.96 -2.34
CA GLY A 436 24.65 8.91 -3.36
C GLY A 436 24.28 8.45 -4.78
N PRO A 437 23.94 9.38 -5.70
CA PRO A 437 23.66 9.03 -7.09
C PRO A 437 24.78 8.20 -7.71
N GLY A 438 24.43 7.13 -8.42
CA GLY A 438 25.38 6.23 -9.06
C GLY A 438 25.95 5.12 -8.16
N ALA A 439 25.54 5.04 -6.89
CA ALA A 439 25.89 3.92 -6.01
C ALA A 439 25.49 2.56 -6.65
N PRO A 440 26.32 1.52 -6.48
CA PRO A 440 26.05 0.21 -7.06
C PRO A 440 24.75 -0.39 -6.51
N ALA A 441 24.01 -1.09 -7.35
CA ALA A 441 22.81 -1.80 -6.91
C ALA A 441 23.20 -2.96 -5.97
N PRO A 442 22.41 -3.23 -4.91
CA PRO A 442 22.61 -4.40 -4.08
C PRO A 442 22.53 -5.70 -4.91
N PRO A 443 23.51 -6.61 -4.80
CA PRO A 443 23.56 -7.84 -5.59
C PRO A 443 22.59 -8.90 -5.01
N ALA A 444 21.30 -8.66 -5.12
CA ALA A 444 20.24 -9.42 -4.46
C ALA A 444 19.76 -10.67 -5.24
N GLY A 445 20.64 -11.29 -6.04
CA GLY A 445 20.35 -12.51 -6.79
C GLY A 445 19.08 -12.38 -7.67
N PRO A 446 18.00 -13.14 -7.39
CA PRO A 446 16.79 -13.12 -8.21
C PRO A 446 15.88 -11.91 -7.98
N ALA A 447 16.14 -11.07 -6.96
CA ALA A 447 15.33 -9.89 -6.71
C ALA A 447 15.59 -8.79 -7.75
N THR A 448 14.55 -8.01 -8.03
CA THR A 448 14.59 -6.90 -8.98
C THR A 448 14.82 -5.60 -8.23
N GLY A 449 15.85 -4.84 -8.63
CA GLY A 449 16.16 -3.53 -8.04
C GLY A 449 16.03 -2.39 -9.04
N ALA A 450 15.38 -1.30 -8.64
CA ALA A 450 15.33 -0.06 -9.44
C ALA A 450 15.47 1.19 -8.55
N VAL A 451 16.18 2.20 -9.05
CA VAL A 451 16.12 3.54 -8.46
C VAL A 451 14.73 4.08 -8.79
N CYS A 452 13.96 4.41 -7.78
CA CYS A 452 12.55 4.79 -7.92
C CYS A 452 12.19 6.01 -7.07
N GLY A 453 13.17 6.80 -6.66
CA GLY A 453 12.93 8.00 -5.89
C GLY A 453 14.20 8.67 -5.40
N GLU A 454 14.03 9.62 -4.51
CA GLU A 454 15.11 10.37 -3.88
C GLU A 454 14.70 10.86 -2.49
N LEU A 455 15.70 11.13 -1.66
CA LEU A 455 15.53 11.88 -0.42
C LEU A 455 15.69 13.38 -0.70
N THR A 456 14.84 14.20 -0.08
CA THR A 456 14.83 15.66 -0.22
C THR A 456 14.71 16.34 1.14
N GLU A 457 14.81 17.66 1.15
CA GLU A 457 14.57 18.45 2.36
C GLU A 457 13.09 18.40 2.79
N GLY A 458 12.84 18.38 4.09
CA GLY A 458 11.50 18.38 4.69
C GLY A 458 11.15 17.07 5.40
N GLN A 459 9.86 16.73 5.42
CA GLN A 459 9.35 15.50 6.02
C GLN A 459 8.25 14.88 5.14
N GLY A 460 7.92 13.62 5.39
CA GLY A 460 6.85 12.89 4.71
C GLY A 460 7.29 12.19 3.43
N VAL A 461 6.29 11.72 2.67
CA VAL A 461 6.45 10.95 1.43
C VAL A 461 5.55 11.53 0.36
N GLY A 462 6.15 12.02 -0.73
CA GLY A 462 5.45 12.42 -1.94
C GLY A 462 5.51 11.32 -3.02
N LEU A 463 4.44 11.18 -3.79
CA LEU A 463 4.40 10.39 -5.02
C LEU A 463 4.55 11.32 -6.21
N ARG A 464 5.61 11.15 -6.99
CA ARG A 464 5.85 11.91 -8.22
C ARG A 464 5.23 11.17 -9.40
N TRP A 465 4.40 11.90 -10.15
CA TRP A 465 3.69 11.39 -11.30
C TRP A 465 4.36 11.82 -12.62
N PRO A 466 4.12 11.12 -13.74
CA PRO A 466 4.74 11.45 -15.02
C PRO A 466 4.43 12.86 -15.56
N ASP A 467 3.34 13.49 -15.09
CA ASP A 467 2.99 14.88 -15.43
C ASP A 467 3.76 15.92 -14.60
N GLY A 468 4.71 15.48 -13.76
CA GLY A 468 5.49 16.32 -12.86
C GLY A 468 4.78 16.69 -11.56
N GLU A 469 3.51 16.32 -11.39
CA GLU A 469 2.79 16.61 -10.16
C GLU A 469 3.26 15.69 -9.02
N ILE A 470 3.27 16.23 -7.80
CA ILE A 470 3.57 15.47 -6.58
C ILE A 470 2.31 15.45 -5.71
N THR A 471 1.86 14.25 -5.35
CA THR A 471 0.78 14.06 -4.37
C THR A 471 1.34 13.57 -3.05
N GLU A 472 0.84 14.09 -1.94
CA GLU A 472 1.23 13.63 -0.60
C GLU A 472 0.65 12.23 -0.31
N ALA A 473 1.53 11.26 -0.07
CA ALA A 473 1.15 9.93 0.43
C ALA A 473 1.19 9.87 1.96
N VAL A 474 2.16 10.54 2.58
CA VAL A 474 2.26 10.74 4.03
C VAL A 474 2.77 12.16 4.26
N ALA A 475 2.01 12.99 4.98
CA ALA A 475 2.34 14.42 5.11
C ALA A 475 3.42 14.74 6.16
N GLY A 476 3.79 13.79 7.03
CA GLY A 476 4.72 14.02 8.14
C GLY A 476 5.45 12.75 8.56
N SER A 477 5.81 12.65 9.83
CA SER A 477 6.46 11.46 10.39
C SER A 477 5.57 10.22 10.31
N VAL A 478 6.16 9.07 10.04
CA VAL A 478 5.47 7.77 10.02
C VAL A 478 5.41 7.16 11.42
N THR A 479 6.51 7.27 12.18
CA THR A 479 6.62 6.67 13.51
C THR A 479 6.50 7.71 14.63
N GLY A 480 6.98 8.93 14.37
CA GLY A 480 7.10 9.97 15.40
C GLY A 480 8.31 9.78 16.32
N MET A 481 9.24 8.89 15.99
CA MET A 481 10.49 8.67 16.74
C MET A 481 11.59 9.67 16.33
N GLY A 482 11.43 10.33 15.16
CA GLY A 482 12.35 11.36 14.69
C GLY A 482 13.66 10.82 14.12
N PRO A 483 14.63 11.71 13.84
CA PRO A 483 15.91 11.32 13.24
C PRO A 483 16.72 10.41 14.17
N ALA A 484 17.40 9.42 13.57
CA ALA A 484 18.33 8.56 14.27
C ALA A 484 19.62 9.33 14.56
N HIS A 485 19.68 10.00 15.72
CA HIS A 485 20.85 10.78 16.11
C HIS A 485 22.06 9.86 16.39
N LYS A 486 23.12 10.02 15.61
CA LYS A 486 24.46 9.56 16.03
C LYS A 486 24.84 10.44 17.21
N GLY A 487 24.84 9.89 18.43
CA GLY A 487 25.25 10.62 19.62
C GLY A 487 26.55 11.37 19.33
N GLY A 488 26.51 12.71 19.45
CA GLY A 488 27.68 13.53 19.21
C GLY A 488 28.79 13.10 20.15
N THR A 489 30.00 12.92 19.63
CA THR A 489 31.21 12.89 20.46
C THR A 489 31.28 14.24 21.18
N ALA A 490 30.98 14.25 22.47
CA ALA A 490 31.40 15.32 23.37
C ALA A 490 32.86 15.09 23.77
#